data_AF-A0A8C2B6R8-F1
#
_entry.id   AF-A0A8C2B6R8-F1
#
_cell.length_a   1.000
_cell.length_b   1.000
_cell.length_c   1.000
_cell.angle_alpha   90.00
_cell.angle_beta   90.00
_cell.angle_gamma   90.00
#
_symmetry.space_group_name_H-M   'P 1'
#
loop_
_entity.id
_entity.type
_entity.pdbx_description
1 polymer ?
#
loop_
_entity_poly.entity_id
_entity_poly.type
_entity_poly.pdbx_seq_one_letter_code
_entity_poly.pdbx_strand_id
1 'polypeptide(L)'
;MLQEEFGEMPPQQLAAAVDTEKWKLLPAFFKVKGLVKQYIDSFNYFINVEVFISNNTACHTSSVSRYLNIYVRMPDVEESFNVTRPVPPHEVTSLSVTQMEFSKLNECPLDPGGYFIVKGQEKVILIQGQLSKNRIIMEQDRKGAVGSRVLYALFFFLTQLQSLCCKYTTVYIAFLILLDYFTFNNSAIHQAMGVESDQEIVQMIVTEEHVMPKAQIFIQTRALKYIGNKVRCQSMWGGPKKTKMEESRELLASTILTHFTSKCIYLAVIVCRVILAQGDNKVDDRNYYGNKRLELAGQVSASKRV
;
A
#
# COMPACT_ATOMS: atom_id res chain seq x y z
N MET A 1 25.85 -23.63 -24.13
CA MET A 1 26.14 -22.20 -24.31
C MET A 1 26.49 -21.58 -22.97
N LEU A 2 25.61 -20.81 -22.30
CA LEU A 2 26.00 -19.96 -21.16
C LEU A 2 26.69 -20.64 -19.97
N GLN A 3 26.47 -21.95 -19.74
CA GLN A 3 27.14 -22.68 -18.65
C GLN A 3 28.50 -23.28 -19.05
N GLU A 4 28.76 -23.39 -20.36
CA GLU A 4 30.00 -23.89 -20.96
C GLU A 4 30.97 -22.74 -21.31
N GLU A 5 30.45 -21.58 -21.71
CA GLU A 5 31.28 -20.41 -22.08
C GLU A 5 31.90 -19.68 -20.88
N PHE A 6 31.27 -19.75 -19.70
CA PHE A 6 31.66 -18.96 -18.52
C PHE A 6 32.13 -19.81 -17.33
N GLY A 7 32.13 -21.15 -17.45
CA GLY A 7 32.43 -22.06 -16.35
C GLY A 7 33.90 -22.11 -15.90
N GLU A 8 34.83 -21.81 -16.81
CA GLU A 8 36.29 -21.94 -16.57
C GLU A 8 37.00 -20.58 -16.36
N MET A 9 36.27 -19.46 -16.42
CA MET A 9 36.89 -18.13 -16.38
C MET A 9 37.33 -17.73 -14.95
N PRO A 10 38.60 -17.35 -14.72
CA PRO A 10 39.05 -16.87 -13.43
C PRO A 10 38.36 -15.55 -13.03
N PRO A 11 38.16 -15.28 -11.71
CA PRO A 11 37.41 -14.11 -11.25
C PRO A 11 37.92 -12.75 -11.77
N GLN A 12 39.22 -12.65 -12.07
CA GLN A 12 39.84 -11.43 -12.60
C GLN A 12 39.50 -11.18 -14.08
N GLN A 13 39.16 -12.21 -14.87
CA GLN A 13 38.62 -12.03 -16.21
C GLN A 13 37.11 -11.74 -16.18
N LEU A 14 36.36 -12.34 -15.25
CA LEU A 14 34.95 -12.01 -15.02
C LEU A 14 34.75 -10.56 -14.50
N ALA A 15 35.73 -10.04 -13.75
CA ALA A 15 35.79 -8.66 -13.29
C ALA A 15 36.49 -7.69 -14.27
N ALA A 16 37.01 -8.17 -15.40
CA ALA A 16 37.65 -7.31 -16.39
C ALA A 16 36.64 -6.37 -17.05
N ALA A 17 37.09 -5.17 -17.42
CA ALA A 17 36.24 -4.21 -18.10
C ALA A 17 35.95 -4.66 -19.55
N VAL A 18 34.86 -5.40 -19.74
CA VAL A 18 34.30 -5.65 -21.08
C VAL A 18 33.80 -4.31 -21.62
N ASP A 19 34.60 -3.69 -22.48
CA ASP A 19 34.40 -2.32 -22.95
C ASP A 19 33.51 -2.24 -24.20
N THR A 20 33.24 -3.39 -24.82
CA THR A 20 32.48 -3.49 -26.06
C THR A 20 31.00 -3.77 -25.82
N GLU A 21 30.15 -2.92 -26.40
CA GLU A 21 28.73 -3.18 -26.72
C GLU A 21 27.68 -3.25 -25.59
N LYS A 22 27.97 -2.76 -24.38
CA LYS A 22 26.95 -2.56 -23.32
C LYS A 22 25.69 -1.82 -23.80
N TRP A 23 25.80 -0.94 -24.80
CA TRP A 23 24.68 -0.23 -25.43
C TRP A 23 23.67 -1.15 -26.14
N LYS A 24 24.08 -2.33 -26.64
CA LYS A 24 23.18 -3.30 -27.30
C LYS A 24 22.14 -3.90 -26.34
N LEU A 25 22.41 -3.85 -25.02
CA LEU A 25 21.44 -4.24 -23.99
C LEU A 25 20.19 -3.35 -24.00
N LEU A 26 20.28 -2.08 -24.43
CA LEU A 26 19.15 -1.16 -24.40
C LEU A 26 18.08 -1.48 -25.48
N PRO A 27 18.43 -1.71 -26.77
CA PRO A 27 17.48 -2.28 -27.74
C PRO A 27 16.92 -3.66 -27.34
N ALA A 28 17.74 -4.53 -26.74
CA ALA A 28 17.27 -5.84 -26.27
C ALA A 28 16.26 -5.72 -25.12
N PHE A 29 16.53 -4.82 -24.15
CA PHE A 29 15.61 -4.49 -23.07
C PHE A 29 14.28 -3.95 -23.62
N PHE A 30 14.32 -2.98 -24.53
CA PHE A 30 13.08 -2.42 -25.10
C PHE A 30 12.27 -3.43 -25.92
N LYS A 31 12.91 -4.39 -26.62
CA LYS A 31 12.18 -5.49 -27.30
C LYS A 31 11.37 -6.38 -26.34
N VAL A 32 11.84 -6.59 -25.11
CA VAL A 32 11.18 -7.47 -24.12
C VAL A 32 10.23 -6.68 -23.19
N LYS A 33 10.72 -5.54 -22.68
CA LYS A 33 10.08 -4.71 -21.64
C LYS A 33 9.40 -3.45 -22.15
N GLY A 34 9.57 -3.06 -23.41
CA GLY A 34 8.95 -1.88 -24.02
C GLY A 34 9.23 -0.56 -23.30
N LEU A 35 8.58 0.51 -23.76
CA LEU A 35 8.48 1.78 -23.03
C LEU A 35 7.21 1.82 -22.17
N VAL A 36 6.05 1.51 -22.78
CA VAL A 36 4.73 1.59 -22.11
C VAL A 36 4.26 0.24 -21.55
N LYS A 37 4.98 -0.86 -21.81
CA LYS A 37 4.57 -2.22 -21.36
C LYS A 37 4.30 -2.31 -19.86
N GLN A 38 5.04 -1.58 -19.00
CA GLN A 38 4.79 -1.58 -17.55
C GLN A 38 3.36 -1.13 -17.18
N TYR A 39 2.82 -0.17 -17.93
CA TYR A 39 1.45 0.31 -17.79
C TYR A 39 0.45 -0.78 -18.23
N ILE A 40 0.68 -1.37 -19.42
CA ILE A 40 -0.15 -2.42 -20.01
C ILE A 40 -0.16 -3.68 -19.13
N ASP A 41 1.01 -4.16 -18.71
CA ASP A 41 1.18 -5.29 -17.79
C ASP A 41 0.42 -5.04 -16.46
N SER A 42 0.45 -3.81 -15.93
CA SER A 42 -0.29 -3.46 -14.70
C SER A 42 -1.82 -3.52 -14.87
N PHE A 43 -2.33 -3.09 -16.02
CA PHE A 43 -3.76 -3.07 -16.31
C PHE A 43 -4.28 -4.48 -16.67
N ASN A 44 -3.46 -5.26 -17.38
CA ASN A 44 -3.70 -6.68 -17.64
C ASN A 44 -3.74 -7.48 -16.34
N TYR A 45 -2.84 -7.21 -15.38
CA TYR A 45 -2.88 -7.86 -14.06
C TYR A 45 -4.14 -7.46 -13.27
N PHE A 46 -4.51 -6.17 -13.28
CA PHE A 46 -5.75 -5.70 -12.67
C PHE A 46 -6.99 -6.44 -13.21
N ILE A 47 -7.15 -6.49 -14.53
CA ILE A 47 -8.29 -7.17 -15.20
C ILE A 47 -8.30 -8.67 -14.91
N ASN A 48 -7.18 -9.37 -15.11
CA ASN A 48 -7.16 -10.84 -15.10
C ASN A 48 -7.03 -11.43 -13.69
N VAL A 49 -6.62 -10.65 -12.68
CA VAL A 49 -6.33 -11.15 -11.32
C VAL A 49 -7.07 -10.35 -10.25
N GLU A 50 -6.90 -9.02 -10.18
CA GLU A 50 -7.42 -8.24 -9.05
C GLU A 50 -8.96 -8.10 -9.07
N VAL A 51 -9.56 -7.95 -10.25
CA VAL A 51 -11.03 -7.96 -10.41
C VAL A 51 -11.61 -9.29 -9.88
N PHE A 52 -11.02 -10.42 -10.27
CA PHE A 52 -11.45 -11.75 -9.84
C PHE A 52 -11.30 -11.96 -8.32
N ILE A 53 -10.17 -11.55 -7.74
CA ILE A 53 -9.96 -11.65 -6.27
C ILE A 53 -10.96 -10.76 -5.53
N SER A 54 -11.21 -9.54 -6.01
CA SER A 54 -12.11 -8.59 -5.34
C SER A 54 -13.52 -9.15 -5.17
N ASN A 55 -14.02 -9.87 -6.17
CA ASN A 55 -15.33 -10.51 -6.18
C ASN A 55 -15.56 -11.42 -4.97
N ASN A 56 -14.57 -12.26 -4.66
CA ASN A 56 -14.65 -13.26 -3.61
C ASN A 56 -14.61 -12.67 -2.18
N THR A 57 -14.23 -11.40 -2.03
CA THR A 57 -14.07 -10.73 -0.73
C THR A 57 -15.28 -9.90 -0.28
N ALA A 58 -16.22 -9.60 -1.18
CA ALA A 58 -17.36 -8.72 -0.87
C ALA A 58 -18.49 -9.38 -0.06
N CYS A 59 -18.51 -10.72 0.05
CA CYS A 59 -19.64 -11.48 0.56
C CYS A 59 -19.62 -11.72 2.09
N HIS A 60 -19.82 -10.66 2.88
CA HIS A 60 -19.98 -10.77 4.35
C HIS A 60 -21.31 -10.26 4.91
N THR A 61 -22.25 -9.80 4.08
CA THR A 61 -23.64 -9.51 4.49
C THR A 61 -24.57 -10.67 4.16
N SER A 62 -25.57 -10.92 5.02
CA SER A 62 -26.45 -12.10 4.95
C SER A 62 -27.58 -11.93 3.93
N SER A 63 -27.23 -11.93 2.64
CA SER A 63 -28.19 -11.87 1.53
C SER A 63 -27.71 -12.69 0.33
N VAL A 64 -28.64 -13.32 -0.39
CA VAL A 64 -28.39 -14.53 -1.20
C VAL A 64 -27.61 -14.27 -2.51
N SER A 65 -27.45 -13.00 -2.91
CA SER A 65 -26.76 -12.62 -4.15
C SER A 65 -25.23 -12.65 -4.03
N ARG A 66 -24.63 -13.83 -4.21
CA ARG A 66 -23.18 -13.99 -4.46
C ARG A 66 -22.90 -13.97 -5.97
N TYR A 67 -22.09 -13.02 -6.42
CA TYR A 67 -21.46 -13.08 -7.75
C TYR A 67 -20.52 -14.29 -7.82
N LEU A 68 -20.78 -15.21 -8.74
CA LEU A 68 -19.96 -16.43 -8.89
C LEU A 68 -18.60 -16.13 -9.52
N ASN A 69 -18.57 -15.36 -10.61
CA ASN A 69 -17.37 -14.91 -11.30
C ASN A 69 -17.64 -13.54 -11.95
N ILE A 70 -16.58 -12.77 -12.23
CA ILE A 70 -16.61 -11.54 -13.05
C ILE A 70 -15.54 -11.67 -14.13
N TYR A 71 -15.86 -11.30 -15.37
CA TYR A 71 -14.95 -11.33 -16.51
C TYR A 71 -15.11 -10.04 -17.33
N VAL A 72 -14.00 -9.49 -17.81
CA VAL A 72 -14.00 -8.43 -18.83
C VAL A 72 -14.05 -9.10 -20.21
N ARG A 73 -14.91 -8.60 -21.11
CA ARG A 73 -15.02 -9.09 -22.49
C ARG A 73 -14.20 -8.22 -23.45
N MET A 74 -14.11 -8.66 -24.70
CA MET A 74 -13.64 -7.81 -25.80
C MET A 74 -14.59 -6.61 -26.00
N PRO A 75 -14.11 -5.51 -26.62
CA PRO A 75 -14.94 -4.34 -26.88
C PRO A 75 -15.96 -4.61 -28.01
N ASP A 76 -17.23 -4.68 -27.63
CA ASP A 76 -18.38 -4.74 -28.54
C ASP A 76 -19.18 -3.43 -28.48
N VAL A 77 -19.82 -3.04 -29.59
CA VAL A 77 -20.89 -2.02 -29.59
C VAL A 77 -22.23 -2.69 -29.81
N GLU A 78 -23.27 -2.17 -29.16
CA GLU A 78 -24.67 -2.55 -29.36
C GLU A 78 -25.29 -1.64 -30.42
N GLU A 79 -25.75 -2.25 -31.51
CA GLU A 79 -26.52 -1.63 -32.58
C GLU A 79 -28.03 -1.87 -32.35
N SER A 80 -28.88 -1.43 -33.30
CA SER A 80 -30.33 -1.61 -33.19
C SER A 80 -30.72 -3.09 -33.03
N PHE A 81 -31.76 -3.35 -32.22
CA PHE A 81 -32.33 -4.68 -31.96
C PHE A 81 -31.39 -5.67 -31.26
N ASN A 82 -30.57 -5.18 -30.31
CA ASN A 82 -29.67 -5.98 -29.46
C ASN A 82 -28.60 -6.75 -30.24
N VAL A 83 -28.33 -6.35 -31.49
CA VAL A 83 -27.23 -6.88 -32.28
C VAL A 83 -25.94 -6.26 -31.76
N THR A 84 -24.96 -7.10 -31.42
CA THR A 84 -23.64 -6.64 -30.96
C THR A 84 -22.57 -7.03 -31.97
N ARG A 85 -21.59 -6.15 -32.18
CA ARG A 85 -20.41 -6.41 -33.02
C ARG A 85 -19.13 -5.94 -32.33
N PRO A 86 -17.99 -6.63 -32.52
CA PRO A 86 -16.69 -6.14 -32.09
C PRO A 86 -16.34 -4.80 -32.74
N VAL A 87 -15.63 -3.94 -32.01
CA VAL A 87 -15.22 -2.61 -32.48
C VAL A 87 -13.72 -2.38 -32.25
N PRO A 88 -12.93 -2.06 -33.31
CA PRO A 88 -11.53 -1.70 -33.16
C PRO A 88 -11.36 -0.28 -32.60
N PRO A 89 -10.29 0.01 -31.84
CA PRO A 89 -9.94 1.34 -31.34
C PRO A 89 -10.15 2.50 -32.34
N HIS A 90 -9.77 2.35 -33.62
CA HIS A 90 -9.95 3.37 -34.65
C HIS A 90 -11.42 3.74 -34.91
N GLU A 91 -12.38 2.81 -34.82
CA GLU A 91 -13.81 3.17 -34.94
C GLU A 91 -14.30 4.05 -33.75
N VAL A 92 -13.55 4.04 -32.64
CA VAL A 92 -13.80 4.89 -31.46
C VAL A 92 -12.91 6.16 -31.46
N THR A 93 -11.93 6.28 -32.36
CA THR A 93 -10.99 7.42 -32.46
C THR A 93 -10.79 7.86 -33.91
N SER A 94 -11.28 9.06 -34.25
CA SER A 94 -11.47 9.53 -35.64
C SER A 94 -10.18 9.87 -36.43
N LEU A 95 -9.04 9.21 -36.22
CA LEU A 95 -7.73 9.63 -36.75
C LEU A 95 -6.76 8.50 -37.19
N SER A 96 -6.46 8.50 -38.50
CA SER A 96 -5.21 8.00 -39.15
C SER A 96 -4.93 6.48 -39.17
N VAL A 97 -4.00 6.01 -40.05
CA VAL A 97 -4.05 4.69 -40.74
C VAL A 97 -2.64 4.07 -41.01
N THR A 98 -2.58 2.75 -41.29
CA THR A 98 -1.47 1.93 -41.91
C THR A 98 -0.29 1.55 -40.98
N GLN A 99 0.34 0.35 -41.02
CA GLN A 99 0.43 -0.73 -42.05
C GLN A 99 0.87 -2.08 -41.40
N MET A 100 0.49 -3.33 -41.77
CA MET A 100 -0.32 -3.84 -42.87
C MET A 100 -1.43 -4.80 -42.41
N GLU A 101 -1.24 -5.61 -41.36
CA GLU A 101 -2.39 -6.28 -40.72
C GLU A 101 -3.24 -5.26 -39.95
N PHE A 102 -2.57 -4.35 -39.23
CA PHE A 102 -3.16 -3.12 -38.70
C PHE A 102 -3.77 -2.19 -39.78
N SER A 103 -3.46 -2.35 -41.09
CA SER A 103 -4.22 -1.65 -42.15
C SER A 103 -5.68 -2.09 -42.21
N LYS A 104 -6.02 -3.33 -41.80
CA LYS A 104 -7.41 -3.80 -41.78
C LYS A 104 -8.23 -3.18 -40.64
N LEU A 105 -7.55 -2.62 -39.65
CA LEU A 105 -8.12 -1.96 -38.47
C LEU A 105 -7.87 -0.44 -38.45
N ASN A 106 -7.23 0.10 -39.50
CA ASN A 106 -6.74 1.48 -39.58
C ASN A 106 -5.90 1.93 -38.36
N GLU A 107 -4.97 1.09 -37.90
CA GLU A 107 -4.13 1.41 -36.74
C GLU A 107 -2.65 1.62 -37.12
N CYS A 108 -1.92 2.36 -36.28
CA CYS A 108 -0.51 2.70 -36.47
C CYS A 108 0.41 1.69 -35.72
N PRO A 109 1.31 0.96 -36.42
CA PRO A 109 2.23 0.00 -35.79
C PRO A 109 3.28 0.59 -34.84
N LEU A 110 3.40 1.93 -34.82
CA LEU A 110 4.30 2.66 -33.93
C LEU A 110 3.54 3.36 -32.80
N ASP A 111 2.23 3.13 -32.67
CA ASP A 111 1.45 3.54 -31.49
C ASP A 111 2.02 2.83 -30.23
N PRO A 112 2.44 3.59 -29.19
CA PRO A 112 2.88 2.99 -27.93
C PRO A 112 1.72 2.34 -27.13
N GLY A 113 0.46 2.65 -27.45
CA GLY A 113 -0.73 2.19 -26.74
C GLY A 113 -0.74 2.64 -25.27
N GLY A 114 -1.43 1.87 -24.42
CA GLY A 114 -1.47 2.13 -22.97
C GLY A 114 -2.24 3.40 -22.58
N TYR A 115 -3.27 3.77 -23.36
CA TYR A 115 -4.21 4.84 -23.04
C TYR A 115 -5.65 4.35 -23.14
N PHE A 116 -6.59 5.18 -22.69
CA PHE A 116 -8.03 4.89 -22.72
C PHE A 116 -8.74 5.83 -23.68
N ILE A 117 -9.62 5.29 -24.51
CA ILE A 117 -10.53 6.09 -25.35
C ILE A 117 -11.82 6.32 -24.56
N VAL A 118 -12.11 7.58 -24.25
CA VAL A 118 -13.28 7.98 -23.45
C VAL A 118 -14.05 9.08 -24.18
N LYS A 119 -15.19 8.71 -24.80
CA LYS A 119 -16.02 9.60 -25.64
C LYS A 119 -15.23 10.23 -26.80
N GLY A 120 -14.51 9.41 -27.57
CA GLY A 120 -13.70 9.86 -28.70
C GLY A 120 -12.43 10.64 -28.33
N GLN A 121 -12.04 10.65 -27.04
CA GLN A 121 -10.85 11.34 -26.55
C GLN A 121 -9.89 10.36 -25.88
N GLU A 122 -8.62 10.40 -26.27
CA GLU A 122 -7.53 9.61 -25.71
C GLU A 122 -7.07 10.17 -24.36
N LYS A 123 -6.93 9.31 -23.34
CA LYS A 123 -6.63 9.71 -21.95
C LYS A 123 -5.69 8.72 -21.27
N VAL A 124 -4.58 9.21 -20.75
CA VAL A 124 -3.59 8.43 -19.99
C VAL A 124 -3.80 8.64 -18.49
N ILE A 125 -3.76 7.58 -17.69
CA ILE A 125 -3.68 7.68 -16.23
C ILE A 125 -2.23 7.97 -15.84
N LEU A 126 -1.95 9.20 -15.38
CA LEU A 126 -0.59 9.55 -14.95
C LEU A 126 -0.14 8.68 -13.76
N ILE A 127 1.06 8.10 -13.87
CA ILE A 127 1.70 7.28 -12.82
C ILE A 127 1.88 8.14 -11.56
N GLN A 128 1.45 7.62 -10.40
CA GLN A 128 1.42 8.40 -9.15
C GLN A 128 2.50 7.93 -8.17
N GLY A 129 3.27 8.87 -7.63
CA GLY A 129 4.25 8.59 -6.58
C GLY A 129 3.61 8.60 -5.19
N GLN A 130 3.36 7.44 -4.60
CA GLN A 130 2.97 7.29 -3.20
C GLN A 130 4.19 7.05 -2.29
N LEU A 131 4.02 7.21 -0.98
CA LEU A 131 4.96 6.72 0.03
C LEU A 131 4.83 5.20 0.20
N SER A 132 5.92 4.51 0.56
CA SER A 132 5.89 3.06 0.74
C SER A 132 5.06 2.66 1.95
N LYS A 133 3.99 1.91 1.69
CA LYS A 133 3.17 1.23 2.69
C LYS A 133 4.02 0.22 3.47
N ASN A 134 3.66 -0.04 4.72
CA ASN A 134 4.30 -0.92 5.70
C ASN A 134 5.78 -0.57 6.02
N ARG A 135 6.19 0.69 5.85
CA ARG A 135 7.53 1.19 6.24
C ARG A 135 7.42 2.19 7.39
N ILE A 136 8.32 2.08 8.37
CA ILE A 136 8.52 3.08 9.44
C ILE A 136 9.43 4.17 8.90
N ILE A 137 8.91 5.39 8.76
CA ILE A 137 9.64 6.58 8.31
C ILE A 137 9.76 7.53 9.50
N MET A 138 10.99 7.90 9.87
CA MET A 138 11.25 8.89 10.93
C MET A 138 11.08 10.30 10.37
N GLU A 139 10.31 11.14 11.06
CA GLU A 139 9.99 12.49 10.61
C GLU A 139 10.08 13.50 11.77
N GLN A 140 10.54 14.71 11.47
CA GLN A 140 10.54 15.84 12.41
C GLN A 140 9.45 16.86 12.01
N ASP A 141 8.67 17.30 12.99
CA ASP A 141 7.70 18.40 12.84
C ASP A 141 8.40 19.78 12.90
N ARG A 142 7.74 20.81 12.38
CA ARG A 142 8.19 22.22 12.42
C ARG A 142 8.49 22.72 13.85
N LYS A 143 7.94 22.08 14.89
CA LYS A 143 8.20 22.38 16.31
C LYS A 143 9.45 21.66 16.89
N GLY A 144 10.24 21.01 16.03
CA GLY A 144 11.43 20.22 16.38
C GLY A 144 11.11 18.84 16.97
N ALA A 145 9.84 18.48 17.13
CA ALA A 145 9.44 17.19 17.69
C ALA A 145 9.66 16.07 16.67
N VAL A 146 10.49 15.09 17.01
CA VAL A 146 10.69 13.86 16.22
C VAL A 146 9.57 12.86 16.55
N GLY A 147 9.03 12.25 15.51
CA GLY A 147 8.09 11.13 15.57
C GLY A 147 8.34 10.15 14.44
N SER A 148 7.44 9.19 14.24
CA SER A 148 7.45 8.32 13.07
C SER A 148 6.08 8.25 12.43
N ARG A 149 6.07 7.95 11.13
CA ARG A 149 4.87 7.76 10.32
C ARG A 149 4.94 6.39 9.65
N VAL A 150 3.88 5.61 9.80
CA VAL A 150 3.67 4.33 9.12
C VAL A 150 2.34 4.41 8.38
N LEU A 151 2.41 4.35 7.06
CA LEU A 151 1.22 4.06 6.24
C LEU A 151 1.05 2.54 6.17
N TYR A 152 -0.16 2.05 6.41
CA TYR A 152 -0.49 0.64 6.24
C TYR A 152 -1.85 0.49 5.56
N ALA A 153 -2.04 -0.64 4.88
CA ALA A 153 -3.35 -0.96 4.32
C ALA A 153 -4.29 -1.44 5.43
N LEU A 154 -5.58 -1.22 5.20
CA LEU A 154 -6.68 -2.03 5.69
C LEU A 154 -7.49 -2.45 4.45
N PHE A 155 -8.31 -3.50 4.56
CA PHE A 155 -8.94 -4.23 3.44
C PHE A 155 -9.41 -3.38 2.24
N PHE A 156 -10.00 -2.20 2.49
CA PHE A 156 -10.45 -1.25 1.45
C PHE A 156 -9.95 0.20 1.62
N PHE A 157 -9.10 0.48 2.61
CA PHE A 157 -8.67 1.86 2.94
C PHE A 157 -7.19 1.93 3.33
N LEU A 158 -6.51 3.02 2.97
CA LEU A 158 -5.21 3.34 3.54
C LEU A 158 -5.39 4.00 4.91
N THR A 159 -4.65 3.52 5.90
CA THR A 159 -4.65 4.07 7.26
C THR A 159 -3.25 4.53 7.66
N GLN A 160 -3.17 5.45 8.63
CA GLN A 160 -1.92 6.04 9.09
C GLN A 160 -1.78 5.87 10.60
N LEU A 161 -0.65 5.30 11.02
CA LEU A 161 -0.14 5.38 12.38
C LEU A 161 0.89 6.51 12.41
N GLN A 162 0.78 7.40 13.38
CA GLN A 162 1.77 8.43 13.67
C GLN A 162 2.16 8.38 15.15
N SER A 163 3.39 7.96 15.44
CA SER A 163 3.92 7.89 16.80
C SER A 163 4.60 9.23 17.16
N LEU A 164 4.26 9.77 18.32
CA LEU A 164 4.73 11.07 18.81
C LEU A 164 5.30 10.92 20.22
N CYS A 165 6.61 11.07 20.37
CA CYS A 165 7.21 11.21 21.69
C CYS A 165 7.20 12.68 22.10
N CYS A 166 6.43 13.01 23.14
CA CYS A 166 6.36 14.35 23.69
C CYS A 166 7.62 14.67 24.52
N LYS A 167 7.97 15.96 24.62
CA LYS A 167 9.26 16.46 25.17
C LYS A 167 9.60 16.06 26.62
N TYR A 168 8.75 15.31 27.32
CA TYR A 168 8.92 14.91 28.73
C TYR A 168 8.45 13.47 28.98
N THR A 169 9.24 12.47 28.57
CA THR A 169 9.18 11.04 28.97
C THR A 169 7.96 10.20 28.61
N THR A 170 6.81 10.77 28.22
CA THR A 170 5.60 9.99 27.88
C THR A 170 5.40 9.91 26.36
N VAL A 171 5.32 8.69 25.84
CA VAL A 171 5.08 8.41 24.41
C VAL A 171 3.59 8.25 24.12
N TYR A 172 3.13 8.94 23.08
CA TYR A 172 1.77 8.84 22.56
C TYR A 172 1.76 8.29 21.14
N ILE A 173 0.72 7.54 20.80
CA ILE A 173 0.53 6.99 19.45
C ILE A 173 -0.83 7.44 18.95
N ALA A 174 -0.83 8.08 17.78
CA ALA A 174 -2.01 8.52 17.07
C ALA A 174 -2.33 7.56 15.92
N PHE A 175 -3.60 7.23 15.76
CA PHE A 175 -4.11 6.42 14.65
C PHE A 175 -5.18 7.22 13.90
N LEU A 176 -5.10 7.22 12.57
CA LEU A 176 -6.16 7.66 11.69
C LEU A 176 -7.23 6.56 11.59
N ILE A 177 -8.41 6.81 12.15
CA ILE A 177 -9.53 5.87 12.24
C ILE A 177 -10.79 6.59 11.77
N LEU A 178 -11.44 6.09 10.71
CA LEU A 178 -12.64 6.70 10.12
C LEU A 178 -12.48 8.21 9.85
N LEU A 179 -11.34 8.59 9.26
CA LEU A 179 -10.89 9.96 8.95
C LEU A 179 -10.49 10.85 10.15
N ASP A 180 -10.77 10.45 11.39
CA ASP A 180 -10.35 11.16 12.61
C ASP A 180 -9.04 10.64 13.21
N TYR A 181 -8.25 11.50 13.86
CA TYR A 181 -7.00 11.13 14.54
C TYR A 181 -7.21 10.90 16.04
N PHE A 182 -7.14 9.65 16.50
CA PHE A 182 -7.27 9.28 17.91
C PHE A 182 -5.89 9.02 18.54
N THR A 183 -5.58 9.72 19.64
CA THR A 183 -4.28 9.65 20.33
C THR A 183 -4.39 8.93 21.68
N PHE A 184 -3.53 7.93 21.92
CA PHE A 184 -3.51 7.10 23.13
C PHE A 184 -2.10 7.06 23.76
N ASN A 185 -1.99 6.76 25.06
CA ASN A 185 -0.71 6.47 25.73
C ASN A 185 -0.20 5.10 25.26
N ASN A 186 1.09 5.01 24.91
CA ASN A 186 1.74 3.77 24.49
C ASN A 186 1.54 2.59 25.46
N SER A 187 1.66 2.84 26.78
CA SER A 187 1.50 1.83 27.84
C SER A 187 0.11 1.22 27.82
N ALA A 188 -0.92 2.08 27.71
CA ALA A 188 -2.32 1.66 27.67
C ALA A 188 -2.66 0.85 26.41
N ILE A 189 -1.97 1.04 25.28
CA ILE A 189 -2.14 0.18 24.10
C ILE A 189 -1.55 -1.21 24.39
N HIS A 190 -0.34 -1.28 24.93
CA HIS A 190 0.34 -2.55 25.26
C HIS A 190 -0.42 -3.37 26.32
N GLN A 191 -0.82 -2.74 27.42
CA GLN A 191 -1.65 -3.36 28.47
C GLN A 191 -3.01 -3.82 27.92
N ALA A 192 -3.65 -3.05 27.02
CA ALA A 192 -4.90 -3.47 26.37
C ALA A 192 -4.74 -4.65 25.39
N MET A 193 -3.56 -4.84 24.81
CA MET A 193 -3.21 -6.02 24.00
C MET A 193 -2.78 -7.24 24.85
N GLY A 194 -2.63 -7.09 26.17
CA GLY A 194 -2.29 -8.19 27.10
C GLY A 194 -0.88 -8.16 27.68
N VAL A 195 -0.05 -7.17 27.34
CA VAL A 195 1.27 -6.98 27.96
C VAL A 195 1.08 -6.17 29.25
N GLU A 196 0.75 -6.84 30.36
CA GLU A 196 0.42 -6.18 31.63
C GLU A 196 1.64 -5.73 32.44
N SER A 197 2.83 -6.29 32.17
CA SER A 197 4.06 -5.94 32.88
C SER A 197 4.73 -4.72 32.26
N ASP A 198 4.81 -3.61 33.00
CA ASP A 198 5.55 -2.42 32.57
C ASP A 198 7.04 -2.72 32.30
N GLN A 199 7.63 -3.71 32.98
CA GLN A 199 8.99 -4.17 32.69
C GLN A 199 9.10 -4.81 31.30
N GLU A 200 8.13 -5.63 30.90
CA GLU A 200 8.08 -6.26 29.58
C GLU A 200 7.87 -5.21 28.48
N ILE A 201 7.02 -4.20 28.74
CA ILE A 201 6.84 -3.04 27.84
C ILE A 201 8.16 -2.30 27.65
N VAL A 202 8.89 -1.99 28.72
CA VAL A 202 10.19 -1.30 28.62
C VAL A 202 11.23 -2.17 27.89
N GLN A 203 11.33 -3.47 28.22
CA GLN A 203 12.27 -4.40 27.58
C GLN A 203 12.03 -4.59 26.07
N MET A 204 10.78 -4.53 25.60
CA MET A 204 10.49 -4.55 24.15
C MET A 204 10.87 -3.24 23.43
N ILE A 205 10.91 -2.11 24.14
CA ILE A 205 11.15 -0.77 23.56
C ILE A 205 12.63 -0.38 23.66
N VAL A 206 13.31 -0.78 24.73
CA VAL A 206 14.62 -0.25 25.14
C VAL A 206 15.54 -1.38 25.59
N THR A 207 16.68 -1.52 24.90
CA THR A 207 17.77 -2.44 25.27
C THR A 207 19.01 -1.74 25.82
N GLU A 208 19.08 -0.40 25.76
CA GLU A 208 20.23 0.40 26.19
C GLU A 208 19.80 1.55 27.12
N GLU A 209 20.70 1.93 28.03
CA GLU A 209 20.40 2.64 29.29
C GLU A 209 19.77 4.05 29.17
N HIS A 210 19.81 4.67 27.98
CA HIS A 210 19.75 6.13 27.86
C HIS A 210 18.37 6.78 27.98
N VAL A 211 17.25 6.09 27.70
CA VAL A 211 15.90 6.68 27.80
C VAL A 211 14.84 5.65 28.19
N MET A 212 14.48 5.58 29.48
CA MET A 212 13.27 4.86 29.90
C MET A 212 12.02 5.75 29.74
N PRO A 213 11.00 5.35 28.96
CA PRO A 213 9.72 6.06 28.91
C PRO A 213 8.95 5.86 30.22
N LYS A 214 8.26 6.91 30.70
CA LYS A 214 7.41 6.78 31.89
C LYS A 214 6.13 6.03 31.55
N ALA A 215 6.05 4.79 32.02
CA ALA A 215 4.83 4.01 31.98
C ALA A 215 3.72 4.65 32.84
N GLN A 216 2.47 4.39 32.48
CA GLN A 216 1.31 4.61 33.34
C GLN A 216 0.64 3.26 33.54
N ILE A 217 0.50 2.84 34.80
CA ILE A 217 -0.01 1.51 35.16
C ILE A 217 -1.52 1.44 34.89
N PHE A 218 -1.93 0.62 33.93
CA PHE A 218 -3.33 0.21 33.76
C PHE A 218 -3.40 -1.32 33.70
N ILE A 219 -4.26 -1.93 34.52
CA ILE A 219 -4.73 -3.31 34.31
C ILE A 219 -5.44 -3.38 32.95
N GLN A 220 -5.33 -4.50 32.20
CA GLN A 220 -5.90 -4.64 30.83
C GLN A 220 -7.35 -4.14 30.73
N THR A 221 -8.21 -4.45 31.70
CA THR A 221 -9.61 -4.01 31.73
C THR A 221 -9.77 -2.49 31.82
N ARG A 222 -8.90 -1.81 32.57
CA ARG A 222 -8.84 -0.34 32.65
C ARG A 222 -8.28 0.26 31.36
N ALA A 223 -7.26 -0.37 30.77
CA ALA A 223 -6.64 0.04 29.52
C ALA A 223 -7.64 -0.03 28.34
N LEU A 224 -8.38 -1.14 28.21
CA LEU A 224 -9.48 -1.30 27.25
C LEU A 224 -10.57 -0.24 27.48
N LYS A 225 -11.01 -0.02 28.73
CA LYS A 225 -12.02 1.01 29.02
C LYS A 225 -11.55 2.44 28.69
N TYR A 226 -10.26 2.73 28.86
CA TYR A 226 -9.65 4.01 28.46
C TYR A 226 -9.69 4.21 26.93
N ILE A 227 -9.36 3.18 26.15
CA ILE A 227 -9.42 3.23 24.67
C ILE A 227 -10.87 3.44 24.20
N GLY A 228 -11.81 2.62 24.68
CA GLY A 228 -13.22 2.68 24.24
C GLY A 228 -13.96 3.94 24.67
N ASN A 229 -13.53 4.59 25.75
CA ASN A 229 -14.05 5.91 26.13
C ASN A 229 -13.51 7.03 25.23
N LYS A 230 -12.32 6.87 24.63
CA LYS A 230 -11.75 7.83 23.68
C LYS A 230 -12.33 7.68 22.27
N VAL A 231 -12.63 6.45 21.85
CA VAL A 231 -13.14 6.18 20.51
C VAL A 231 -14.66 6.31 20.47
N ARG A 232 -15.15 7.19 19.59
CA ARG A 232 -16.56 7.27 19.22
C ARG A 232 -16.83 6.35 18.03
N CYS A 233 -16.85 5.04 18.28
CA CYS A 233 -17.45 4.11 17.32
C CYS A 233 -18.92 4.51 17.13
N GLN A 234 -19.28 4.99 15.94
CA GLN A 234 -20.68 5.01 15.55
C GLN A 234 -21.14 3.56 15.47
N SER A 235 -22.24 3.24 16.16
CA SER A 235 -22.88 1.93 16.02
C SER A 235 -23.44 1.83 14.61
N MET A 236 -22.72 1.18 13.70
CA MET A 236 -23.22 0.90 12.35
C MET A 236 -24.56 0.15 12.46
N TRP A 237 -25.52 0.56 11.62
CA TRP A 237 -26.95 0.29 11.79
C TRP A 237 -27.30 -1.16 12.20
N GLY A 238 -28.14 -1.29 13.24
CA GLY A 238 -28.78 -2.56 13.60
C GLY A 238 -27.95 -3.56 14.42
N GLY A 239 -26.65 -3.32 14.62
CA GLY A 239 -25.83 -4.19 15.46
C GLY A 239 -26.23 -4.19 16.95
N PRO A 240 -26.00 -5.30 17.69
CA PRO A 240 -26.18 -5.30 19.14
C PRO A 240 -25.22 -4.31 19.81
N LYS A 241 -25.66 -3.67 20.91
CA LYS A 241 -24.85 -2.70 21.66
C LYS A 241 -23.62 -3.38 22.28
N LYS A 242 -22.47 -3.26 21.62
CA LYS A 242 -21.16 -3.67 22.14
C LYS A 242 -20.79 -2.83 23.37
N THR A 243 -20.11 -3.44 24.33
CA THR A 243 -19.50 -2.72 25.45
C THR A 243 -18.24 -1.97 25.00
N LYS A 244 -17.83 -0.94 25.76
CA LYS A 244 -16.59 -0.20 25.47
C LYS A 244 -15.32 -1.05 25.52
N MET A 245 -15.33 -2.20 26.17
CA MET A 245 -14.21 -3.15 26.13
C MET A 245 -14.21 -3.98 24.84
N GLU A 246 -15.38 -4.37 24.31
CA GLU A 246 -15.50 -5.09 23.04
C GLU A 246 -15.19 -4.19 21.85
N GLU A 247 -15.71 -2.95 21.82
CA GLU A 247 -15.32 -1.95 20.81
C GLU A 247 -13.80 -1.74 20.75
N SER A 248 -13.13 -1.77 21.92
CA SER A 248 -11.67 -1.61 22.01
C SER A 248 -10.91 -2.84 21.54
N ARG A 249 -11.37 -4.04 21.89
CA ARG A 249 -10.79 -5.31 21.39
C ARG A 249 -10.97 -5.43 19.88
N GLU A 250 -12.14 -5.08 19.37
CA GLU A 250 -12.42 -5.02 17.95
C GLU A 250 -11.48 -4.04 17.24
N LEU A 251 -11.36 -2.80 17.71
CA LEU A 251 -10.46 -1.80 17.14
C LEU A 251 -8.97 -2.19 17.19
N LEU A 252 -8.53 -2.86 18.27
CA LEU A 252 -7.18 -3.43 18.39
C LEU A 252 -6.97 -4.63 17.44
N ALA A 253 -8.02 -5.38 17.12
CA ALA A 253 -7.97 -6.52 16.19
C ALA A 253 -8.03 -6.09 14.72
N SER A 254 -9.00 -5.22 14.35
CA SER A 254 -9.44 -4.94 12.98
C SER A 254 -9.05 -3.56 12.42
N THR A 255 -8.52 -2.64 13.24
CA THR A 255 -8.08 -1.31 12.78
C THR A 255 -6.60 -1.06 13.04
N ILE A 256 -6.12 -1.32 14.26
CA ILE A 256 -4.71 -1.11 14.62
C ILE A 256 -3.87 -2.25 14.03
N LEU A 257 -2.97 -1.92 13.09
CA LEU A 257 -1.90 -2.80 12.59
C LEU A 257 -2.35 -4.22 12.20
N THR A 258 -3.47 -4.35 11.50
CA THR A 258 -4.11 -5.62 11.12
C THR A 258 -3.19 -6.63 10.43
N HIS A 259 -2.27 -6.15 9.57
CA HIS A 259 -1.35 -7.00 8.81
C HIS A 259 -0.16 -7.53 9.61
N PHE A 260 0.01 -7.15 10.87
CA PHE A 260 1.13 -7.56 11.71
C PHE A 260 0.66 -8.58 12.75
N THR A 261 1.23 -9.79 12.71
CA THR A 261 0.93 -10.87 13.68
C THR A 261 1.38 -10.49 15.09
N SER A 262 2.56 -9.89 15.24
CA SER A 262 3.14 -9.45 16.51
C SER A 262 2.97 -7.95 16.73
N LYS A 263 1.71 -7.47 16.83
CA LYS A 263 1.38 -6.03 16.93
C LYS A 263 2.13 -5.30 18.05
N CYS A 264 2.26 -5.92 19.23
CA CYS A 264 3.00 -5.38 20.38
C CYS A 264 4.46 -5.09 20.01
N ILE A 265 5.16 -6.07 19.45
CA ILE A 265 6.57 -5.96 19.06
C ILE A 265 6.76 -4.88 17.99
N TYR A 266 5.86 -4.81 16.99
CA TYR A 266 5.95 -3.79 15.94
C TYR A 266 5.73 -2.37 16.50
N LEU A 267 4.81 -2.19 17.45
CA LEU A 267 4.62 -0.92 18.16
C LEU A 267 5.83 -0.56 19.03
N ALA A 268 6.40 -1.53 19.73
CA ALA A 268 7.59 -1.32 20.53
C ALA A 268 8.81 -0.91 19.69
N VAL A 269 9.03 -1.55 18.53
CA VAL A 269 10.06 -1.18 17.54
C VAL A 269 9.83 0.22 16.96
N ILE A 270 8.58 0.62 16.71
CA ILE A 270 8.25 2.00 16.32
C ILE A 270 8.70 2.99 17.41
N VAL A 271 8.34 2.73 18.67
CA VAL A 271 8.68 3.64 19.78
C VAL A 271 10.19 3.66 20.04
N CYS A 272 10.86 2.52 19.96
CA CYS A 272 12.31 2.39 20.01
C CYS A 272 12.99 3.32 18.99
N ARG A 273 12.59 3.24 17.70
CA ARG A 273 13.15 4.11 16.65
C ARG A 273 12.85 5.59 16.89
N VAL A 274 11.69 5.97 17.44
CA VAL A 274 11.42 7.37 17.84
C VAL A 274 12.36 7.85 18.93
N ILE A 275 12.58 7.04 19.97
CA ILE A 275 13.45 7.38 21.09
C ILE A 275 14.91 7.55 20.63
N LEU A 276 15.44 6.59 19.85
CA LEU A 276 16.79 6.68 19.30
C LEU A 276 16.95 7.88 18.35
N ALA A 277 15.95 8.15 17.50
CA ALA A 277 15.96 9.31 16.61
C ALA A 277 15.82 10.66 17.35
N GLN A 278 15.38 10.69 18.61
CA GLN A 278 15.41 11.89 19.45
C GLN A 278 16.79 12.16 20.06
N GLY A 279 17.55 11.11 20.41
CA GLY A 279 18.93 11.25 20.88
C GLY A 279 19.88 11.69 19.76
N ASP A 280 19.87 10.97 18.64
CA ASP A 280 20.81 11.19 17.53
C ASP A 280 20.34 12.23 16.49
N ASN A 281 19.10 12.75 16.61
CA ASN A 281 18.40 13.54 15.59
C ASN A 281 18.41 12.90 14.17
N LYS A 282 18.45 11.56 14.09
CA LYS A 282 18.47 10.78 12.84
C LYS A 282 17.07 10.66 12.23
N VAL A 283 16.75 11.59 11.33
CA VAL A 283 15.49 11.66 10.56
C VAL A 283 15.66 10.99 9.18
N ASP A 284 14.64 10.29 8.68
CA ASP A 284 14.67 9.65 7.35
C ASP A 284 14.43 10.70 6.23
N ASP A 285 15.16 10.63 5.11
CA ASP A 285 14.89 11.51 3.96
C ASP A 285 13.55 11.15 3.29
N ARG A 286 12.62 12.11 3.27
CA ARG A 286 11.33 12.01 2.57
C ARG A 286 11.47 11.94 1.04
N ASN A 287 12.59 12.41 0.48
CA ASN A 287 12.77 12.45 -0.98
C ASN A 287 13.33 11.17 -1.58
N TYR A 288 14.13 10.40 -0.81
CA TYR A 288 14.72 9.13 -1.19
C TYR A 288 13.72 8.21 -1.91
N TYR A 289 14.06 7.81 -3.15
CA TYR A 289 13.15 7.04 -4.00
C TYR A 289 12.80 5.66 -3.42
N GLY A 290 13.66 5.05 -2.59
CA GLY A 290 13.35 3.80 -1.88
C GLY A 290 12.31 3.96 -0.74
N ASN A 291 11.92 5.18 -0.40
CA ASN A 291 10.78 5.49 0.47
C ASN A 291 9.47 5.69 -0.32
N LYS A 292 9.54 5.68 -1.66
CA LYS A 292 8.40 5.91 -2.57
C LYS A 292 8.02 4.61 -3.30
N ARG A 293 6.78 4.56 -3.80
CA ARG A 293 6.25 3.52 -4.68
C ARG A 293 5.51 4.19 -5.82
N LEU A 294 5.64 3.65 -7.03
CA LEU A 294 4.87 4.09 -8.19
C LEU A 294 3.59 3.28 -8.25
N GLU A 295 2.45 3.96 -8.24
CA GLU A 295 1.16 3.35 -8.57
C GLU A 295 0.89 3.54 -10.06
N LEU A 296 0.78 2.41 -10.75
CA LEU A 296 0.51 2.29 -12.18
C LEU A 296 -1.00 2.25 -12.45
N ALA A 297 -1.41 2.35 -13.71
CA ALA A 297 -2.82 2.45 -14.10
C ALA A 297 -3.72 1.38 -13.48
N GLY A 298 -3.32 0.10 -13.52
CA GLY A 298 -4.11 -0.98 -12.90
C GLY A 298 -4.36 -0.78 -11.41
N GLN A 299 -3.35 -0.32 -10.66
CA GLN A 299 -3.44 -0.06 -9.22
C GLN A 299 -4.30 1.18 -8.91
N VAL A 300 -4.21 2.22 -9.75
CA VAL A 300 -5.07 3.41 -9.64
C VAL A 300 -6.53 3.06 -9.94
N SER A 301 -6.78 2.20 -10.94
CA SER A 301 -8.12 1.66 -11.23
C SER A 301 -8.65 0.77 -10.11
N ALA A 302 -7.81 -0.09 -9.51
CA ALA A 302 -8.19 -0.95 -8.39
C ALA A 302 -8.52 -0.16 -7.11
N SER A 303 -7.78 0.92 -6.85
CA SER A 303 -7.93 1.75 -5.64
C SER A 303 -9.04 2.80 -5.76
N LYS A 304 -9.42 3.23 -6.98
CA LYS A 304 -10.54 4.16 -7.21
C LYS A 304 -11.82 3.42 -7.52
N ARG A 305 -12.33 2.66 -6.54
CA ARG A 305 -13.71 2.18 -6.58
C ARG A 305 -14.65 3.38 -6.37
N VAL A 306 -15.58 3.53 -7.30
CA VAL A 306 -16.68 4.51 -7.28
C VAL A 306 -17.87 3.89 -6.56
#